data_AF-A0A9P8DI02-F1
#
_entry.id   AF-A0A9P8DI02-F1
#
_cell.length_a   1.000
_cell.length_b   1.000
_cell.length_c   1.000
_cell.angle_alpha   90.00
_cell.angle_beta   90.00
_cell.angle_gamma   90.00
#
_symmetry.space_group_name_H-M   'P 1'
#
loop_
_entity.id
_entity.type
_entity.pdbx_description
1 polymer ?
#
loop_
_entity_poly.entity_id
_entity_poly.type
_entity_poly.pdbx_seq_one_letter_code
_entity_poly.pdbx_strand_id
1 'polypeptide(L)'
;MMLASGINSREVATSWPNPECHRIVNVFNTDTIDTIDVLITTFAALRIRGGPNFHPGACHRGIMLETPDTLEQHFETRKVLLRGNGPFAWKVQYVPGSLDSWRDLVMAKRAVEQDQNSYPELNGFVHQQRMVLFYDVAYLMGKDESQYPRDRVHWSKLEVEEIKREGLFYFALGKFLHENRAAASKLSDRHTMSRIAKS
;
A
#
# COMPACT_ATOMS: atom_id res chain seq x y z
N MET A 1 -7.00 23.15 -4.50
CA MET A 1 -7.29 23.11 -5.95
C MET A 1 -5.97 23.21 -6.71
N MET A 2 -5.61 22.22 -7.56
CA MET A 2 -4.32 22.18 -8.28
C MET A 2 -4.27 23.08 -9.52
N LEU A 3 -4.96 24.22 -9.48
CA LEU A 3 -5.11 25.13 -10.63
C LEU A 3 -3.78 25.72 -11.13
N ALA A 4 -2.77 25.83 -10.24
CA ALA A 4 -1.48 26.42 -10.56
C ALA A 4 -0.63 25.59 -11.54
N SER A 5 -0.95 24.31 -11.73
CA SER A 5 -0.15 23.39 -12.56
C SER A 5 -0.76 23.09 -13.93
N GLY A 6 -1.88 23.73 -14.28
CA GLY A 6 -2.61 23.42 -15.52
C GLY A 6 -3.30 22.04 -15.51
N ILE A 7 -3.39 21.39 -14.35
CA ILE A 7 -4.02 20.08 -14.17
C ILE A 7 -5.52 20.29 -13.92
N ASN A 8 -6.37 19.65 -14.74
CA ASN A 8 -7.82 19.69 -14.59
C ASN A 8 -8.28 18.77 -13.45
N SER A 9 -8.16 19.26 -12.21
CA SER A 9 -8.58 18.52 -11.02
C SER A 9 -10.04 18.79 -10.63
N ARG A 10 -10.78 17.75 -10.23
CA ARG A 10 -12.11 17.88 -9.59
C ARG A 10 -12.12 17.23 -8.22
N GLU A 11 -13.01 17.69 -7.34
CA GLU A 11 -13.12 17.18 -5.97
C GLU A 11 -14.51 16.58 -5.73
N VAL A 12 -14.52 15.41 -5.10
CA VAL A 12 -15.70 14.70 -4.61
C VAL A 12 -15.43 14.31 -3.16
N ALA A 13 -15.61 15.26 -2.25
CA ALA A 13 -15.36 15.06 -0.82
C ALA A 13 -16.63 15.28 0.00
N THR A 14 -16.99 14.30 0.85
CA THR A 14 -17.96 14.39 1.97
C THR A 14 -19.42 14.79 1.69
N SER A 15 -19.77 15.21 0.47
CA SER A 15 -21.11 15.71 0.13
C SER A 15 -21.96 14.71 -0.67
N TRP A 16 -21.67 13.42 -0.62
CA TRP A 16 -22.51 12.43 -1.30
C TRP A 16 -23.81 12.16 -0.52
N PRO A 17 -24.98 12.03 -1.17
CA PRO A 17 -25.23 12.13 -2.62
C PRO A 17 -25.52 13.56 -3.07
N ASN A 18 -24.59 14.18 -3.81
CA ASN A 18 -24.79 15.47 -4.47
C ASN A 18 -24.84 15.25 -6.00
N PRO A 19 -25.87 15.73 -6.71
CA PRO A 19 -25.98 15.61 -8.17
C PRO A 19 -24.72 16.06 -8.93
N GLU A 20 -24.04 17.09 -8.43
CA GLU A 20 -22.79 17.57 -9.02
C GLU A 20 -21.64 16.56 -8.84
N CYS A 21 -21.57 15.88 -7.69
CA CYS A 21 -20.61 14.79 -7.50
C CYS A 21 -20.89 13.62 -8.47
N HIS A 22 -22.16 13.28 -8.70
CA HIS A 22 -22.51 12.29 -9.72
C HIS A 22 -22.07 12.72 -11.12
N ARG A 23 -22.29 13.99 -11.48
CA ARG A 23 -21.86 14.54 -12.76
C ARG A 23 -20.34 14.47 -12.92
N ILE A 24 -19.59 14.86 -11.89
CA ILE A 24 -18.12 14.81 -11.87
C ILE A 24 -17.62 13.37 -12.07
N VAL A 25 -18.16 12.40 -11.32
CA VAL A 25 -17.77 10.99 -11.45
C VAL A 25 -18.10 10.44 -12.83
N ASN A 26 -19.26 10.78 -13.39
CA ASN A 26 -19.65 10.37 -14.74
C ASN A 26 -18.71 10.94 -15.80
N VAL A 27 -18.31 12.21 -15.69
CA VAL A 27 -17.34 12.84 -16.59
C VAL A 27 -15.95 12.21 -16.43
N PHE A 28 -15.53 11.90 -15.20
CA PHE A 28 -14.26 11.22 -14.95
C PHE A 28 -14.25 9.79 -15.52
N ASN A 29 -15.40 9.11 -15.54
CA ASN A 29 -15.56 7.79 -16.13
C ASN A 29 -15.55 7.79 -17.67
N THR A 30 -15.76 8.94 -18.32
CA THR A 30 -15.72 9.06 -19.77
C THR A 30 -14.32 9.49 -20.19
N ASP A 31 -13.53 8.57 -20.73
CA ASP A 31 -12.18 8.81 -21.24
C ASP A 31 -12.21 9.68 -22.51
N THR A 32 -12.40 10.99 -22.35
CA THR A 32 -12.35 11.93 -23.47
C THR A 32 -11.22 12.94 -23.25
N ILE A 33 -10.65 13.45 -24.33
CA ILE A 33 -9.36 14.19 -24.32
C ILE A 33 -9.41 15.50 -23.49
N ASP A 34 -10.61 15.99 -23.14
CA ASP A 34 -10.82 17.21 -22.35
C ASP A 34 -11.30 16.95 -20.89
N THR A 35 -11.31 15.69 -20.43
CA THR A 35 -11.95 15.32 -19.16
C THR A 35 -10.95 15.08 -18.04
N ILE A 36 -11.12 15.83 -16.95
CA ILE A 36 -10.61 15.62 -15.58
C ILE A 36 -9.36 14.72 -15.49
N ASP A 37 -8.18 15.34 -15.38
CA ASP A 37 -6.92 14.63 -15.21
C ASP A 37 -6.80 13.95 -13.83
N VAL A 38 -7.38 14.58 -12.80
CA VAL A 38 -7.24 14.15 -11.41
C VAL A 38 -8.55 14.30 -10.66
N LEU A 39 -9.01 13.21 -10.05
CA LEU A 39 -10.10 13.24 -9.09
C LEU A 39 -9.57 13.19 -7.66
N ILE A 40 -9.92 14.18 -6.86
CA ILE A 40 -9.62 14.26 -5.43
C ILE A 40 -10.85 13.78 -4.67
N THR A 41 -10.67 12.79 -3.78
CA THR A 41 -11.74 12.20 -2.98
C THR A 41 -11.22 11.85 -1.60
N THR A 42 -12.12 11.57 -0.66
CA THR A 42 -11.78 11.16 0.70
C THR A 42 -12.11 9.69 0.95
N PHE A 43 -11.42 9.07 1.92
CA PHE A 43 -11.75 7.73 2.40
C PHE A 43 -13.23 7.59 2.80
N ALA A 44 -13.77 8.63 3.44
CA ALA A 44 -15.17 8.67 3.85
C ALA A 44 -16.11 8.61 2.63
N ALA A 45 -15.87 9.42 1.60
CA ALA A 45 -16.73 9.48 0.42
C ALA A 45 -16.81 8.13 -0.33
N LEU A 46 -15.68 7.42 -0.44
CA LEU A 46 -15.60 6.11 -1.11
C LEU A 46 -16.36 5.00 -0.37
N ARG A 47 -16.62 5.18 0.92
CA ARG A 47 -17.27 4.18 1.79
C ARG A 47 -18.76 4.44 2.00
N ILE A 48 -19.31 5.52 1.47
CA ILE A 48 -20.75 5.81 1.55
C ILE A 48 -21.51 4.75 0.76
N ARG A 49 -22.59 4.20 1.33
CA ARG A 49 -23.45 3.24 0.63
C ARG A 49 -24.06 3.90 -0.61
N GLY A 50 -23.85 3.31 -1.78
CA GLY A 50 -24.26 3.92 -3.05
C GLY A 50 -23.39 5.13 -3.44
N GLY A 51 -22.16 5.21 -2.89
CA GLY A 51 -21.15 6.23 -3.18
C GLY A 51 -20.64 6.24 -4.63
N PRO A 52 -19.54 6.97 -4.89
CA PRO A 52 -18.95 7.09 -6.21
C PRO A 52 -18.71 5.72 -6.87
N ASN A 53 -19.19 5.56 -8.10
CA ASN A 53 -19.04 4.34 -8.88
C ASN A 53 -18.10 4.57 -10.07
N PHE A 54 -16.86 4.12 -9.96
CA PHE A 54 -15.88 4.26 -11.03
C PHE A 54 -16.00 3.11 -12.04
N HIS A 55 -15.95 3.45 -13.34
CA HIS A 55 -15.95 2.45 -14.40
C HIS A 55 -14.62 1.70 -14.45
N PRO A 56 -14.62 0.42 -14.87
CA PRO A 56 -13.39 -0.30 -15.12
C PRO A 56 -12.47 0.45 -16.09
N GLY A 57 -11.21 0.66 -15.71
CA GLY A 57 -10.23 1.40 -16.52
C GLY A 57 -10.34 2.93 -16.45
N ALA A 58 -11.28 3.50 -15.68
CA ALA A 58 -11.36 4.97 -15.53
C ALA A 58 -10.17 5.53 -14.71
N CYS A 59 -9.57 4.71 -13.84
CA CYS A 59 -8.44 5.09 -13.01
C CYS A 59 -7.37 4.00 -13.04
N HIS A 60 -6.16 4.37 -13.45
CA HIS A 60 -5.01 3.47 -13.51
C HIS A 60 -3.96 3.76 -12.42
N ARG A 61 -4.02 4.96 -11.84
CA ARG A 61 -3.00 5.45 -10.91
C ARG A 61 -3.66 6.17 -9.75
N GLY A 62 -3.14 5.97 -8.55
CA GLY A 62 -3.64 6.64 -7.36
C GLY A 62 -2.55 7.02 -6.39
N ILE A 63 -2.78 8.12 -5.68
CA ILE A 63 -1.91 8.62 -4.63
C ILE A 63 -2.75 8.78 -3.38
N MET A 64 -2.43 8.04 -2.32
CA MET A 64 -3.01 8.27 -1.00
C MET A 64 -2.14 9.28 -0.29
N LEU A 65 -2.72 10.42 0.08
CA LEU A 65 -1.99 11.51 0.75
C LEU A 65 -1.92 11.35 2.27
N GLU A 66 -2.71 10.43 2.82
CA GLU A 66 -2.77 10.11 4.24
C GLU A 66 -2.71 8.60 4.42
N THR A 67 -2.04 8.15 5.48
CA THR A 67 -2.09 6.76 5.93
C THR A 67 -3.52 6.44 6.40
N PRO A 68 -4.19 5.41 5.85
CA PRO A 68 -5.51 5.00 6.34
C PRO A 68 -5.43 4.50 7.79
N ASP A 69 -6.54 4.51 8.54
CA ASP A 69 -6.52 4.03 9.93
C ASP A 69 -6.39 2.51 10.03
N THR A 70 -6.84 1.80 8.99
CA THR A 70 -6.84 0.34 8.94
C THR A 70 -6.42 -0.20 7.56
N LEU A 71 -5.91 -1.43 7.54
CA LEU A 71 -5.57 -2.12 6.30
C LEU A 71 -6.83 -2.40 5.45
N GLU A 72 -7.98 -2.64 6.09
CA GLU A 72 -9.26 -2.77 5.40
C GLU A 72 -9.63 -1.48 4.65
N GLN A 73 -9.49 -0.31 5.28
CA GLN A 73 -9.72 0.97 4.62
C GLN A 73 -8.78 1.17 3.42
N HIS A 74 -7.51 0.76 3.53
CA HIS A 74 -6.57 0.75 2.42
C HIS A 74 -7.09 -0.11 1.25
N PHE A 75 -7.55 -1.33 1.54
CA PHE A 75 -8.05 -2.24 0.51
C PHE A 75 -9.35 -1.79 -0.13
N GLU A 76 -10.33 -1.34 0.65
CA GLU A 76 -11.61 -0.89 0.11
C GLU A 76 -11.42 0.32 -0.80
N THR A 77 -10.55 1.26 -0.42
CA THR A 77 -10.15 2.40 -1.27
C THR A 77 -9.56 1.92 -2.59
N ARG A 78 -8.62 0.98 -2.51
CA ARG A 78 -7.99 0.39 -3.69
C ARG A 78 -9.01 -0.34 -4.56
N LYS A 79 -9.93 -1.13 -4.00
CA LYS A 79 -10.98 -1.87 -4.74
C LYS A 79 -11.96 -0.96 -5.48
N VAL A 80 -12.38 0.14 -4.86
CA VAL A 80 -13.32 1.09 -5.47
C VAL A 80 -12.70 1.76 -6.70
N LEU A 81 -11.39 2.01 -6.65
CA LEU A 81 -10.65 2.74 -7.69
C LEU A 81 -9.95 1.80 -8.70
N LEU A 82 -9.75 0.53 -8.36
CA LEU A 82 -9.13 -0.49 -9.22
C LEU A 82 -10.13 -1.46 -9.84
N ARG A 83 -11.00 -0.93 -10.67
CA ARG A 83 -11.86 -1.75 -11.52
C ARG A 83 -11.20 -1.87 -12.90
N GLY A 84 -11.14 -3.08 -13.46
CA GLY A 84 -10.65 -3.33 -14.82
C GLY A 84 -9.31 -4.07 -14.90
N ASN A 85 -8.81 -4.25 -16.13
CA ASN A 85 -7.57 -4.94 -16.44
C ASN A 85 -6.53 -3.92 -16.92
N GLY A 86 -5.50 -3.65 -16.12
CA GLY A 86 -4.40 -2.75 -16.48
C GLY A 86 -3.31 -2.70 -15.41
N PRO A 87 -2.11 -2.18 -15.71
CA PRO A 87 -1.06 -2.03 -14.72
C PRO A 87 -1.43 -0.90 -13.76
N PHE A 88 -1.91 -1.28 -12.60
CA PHE A 88 -2.34 -0.37 -11.55
C PHE A 88 -1.17 0.08 -10.67
N ALA A 89 -0.91 1.37 -10.58
CA ALA A 89 0.15 1.94 -9.74
C ALA A 89 -0.43 2.79 -8.62
N TRP A 90 -0.25 2.35 -7.37
CA TRP A 90 -0.65 3.09 -6.17
C TRP A 90 0.56 3.45 -5.35
N LYS A 91 0.59 4.70 -4.87
CA LYS A 91 1.58 5.14 -3.90
C LYS A 91 0.89 5.71 -2.68
N VAL A 92 1.26 5.21 -1.51
CA VAL A 92 0.91 5.85 -0.24
C VAL A 92 2.03 6.83 0.09
N GLN A 93 1.72 8.12 0.12
CA GLN A 93 2.64 9.11 0.64
C GLN A 93 2.54 9.14 2.16
N TYR A 94 3.69 9.20 2.80
CA TYR A 94 3.83 9.43 4.22
C TYR A 94 4.96 10.43 4.43
N VAL A 95 4.91 11.18 5.52
CA VAL A 95 6.01 12.07 5.89
C VAL A 95 7.01 11.28 6.73
N PRO A 96 8.27 11.11 6.28
CA PRO A 96 9.27 10.40 7.08
C PRO A 96 9.50 11.11 8.43
N GLY A 97 9.55 10.33 9.50
CA GLY A 97 9.94 10.79 10.83
C GLY A 97 8.79 11.46 11.57
N SER A 98 7.58 11.27 11.07
CA SER A 98 6.34 11.77 11.64
C SER A 98 5.56 10.66 12.35
N LEU A 99 4.40 11.03 12.90
CA LEU A 99 3.44 10.07 13.44
C LEU A 99 2.97 9.05 12.38
N ASP A 100 2.97 9.42 11.09
CA ASP A 100 2.54 8.55 10.00
C ASP A 100 3.47 7.35 9.83
N SER A 101 4.79 7.56 9.93
CA SER A 101 5.78 6.47 9.92
C SER A 101 5.53 5.43 11.03
N TRP A 102 5.08 5.89 12.20
CA TRP A 102 4.75 5.01 13.32
C TRP A 102 3.40 4.30 13.12
N ARG A 103 2.37 5.01 12.64
CA ARG A 103 1.06 4.43 12.32
C ARG A 103 1.16 3.33 11.26
N ASP A 104 1.97 3.59 10.24
CA ASP A 104 2.31 2.63 9.20
C ASP A 104 2.89 1.33 9.76
N LEU A 105 3.85 1.44 10.69
CA LEU A 105 4.42 0.27 11.37
C LEU A 105 3.37 -0.47 12.20
N VAL A 106 2.55 0.26 12.98
CA VAL A 106 1.51 -0.34 13.82
C VAL A 106 0.49 -1.11 12.99
N MET A 107 0.07 -0.55 11.85
CA MET A 107 -0.85 -1.21 10.93
C MET A 107 -0.21 -2.47 10.35
N ALA A 108 1.02 -2.38 9.87
CA ALA A 108 1.71 -3.53 9.28
C ALA A 108 1.88 -4.65 10.30
N LYS A 109 2.28 -4.32 11.53
CA LYS A 109 2.43 -5.28 12.63
C LYS A 109 1.12 -6.00 12.95
N ARG A 110 0.01 -5.26 13.08
CA ARG A 110 -1.31 -5.85 13.35
C ARG A 110 -1.73 -6.82 12.25
N ALA A 111 -1.50 -6.46 10.99
CA ALA A 111 -1.82 -7.32 9.86
C ALA A 111 -1.01 -8.62 9.89
N VAL A 112 0.30 -8.53 10.16
CA VAL A 112 1.18 -9.70 10.29
C VAL A 112 0.77 -10.59 11.47
N GLU A 113 0.37 -10.00 12.60
CA GLU A 113 -0.10 -10.74 13.78
C GLU A 113 -1.41 -11.50 13.51
N GLN A 114 -2.32 -10.93 12.71
CA GLN A 114 -3.56 -11.58 12.30
C GLN A 114 -3.34 -12.73 11.32
N ASP A 115 -2.25 -12.71 10.56
CA ASP A 115 -2.01 -13.61 9.43
C ASP A 115 -0.87 -14.63 9.67
N GLN A 116 -0.54 -14.89 10.94
CA GLN A 116 0.56 -15.79 11.34
C GLN A 116 0.42 -17.24 10.85
N ASN A 117 -0.72 -17.63 10.27
CA ASN A 117 -0.95 -19.01 9.81
C ASN A 117 -0.93 -19.17 8.28
N SER A 118 -0.66 -18.10 7.51
CA SER A 118 -0.73 -18.15 6.04
C SER A 118 0.39 -18.94 5.34
N TYR A 119 1.41 -19.37 6.08
CA TYR A 119 2.59 -20.08 5.54
C TYR A 119 2.90 -21.35 6.35
N PRO A 120 2.07 -22.41 6.25
CA PRO A 120 2.23 -23.63 7.04
C PRO A 120 3.54 -24.38 6.74
N GLU A 121 4.13 -24.23 5.56
CA GLU A 121 5.43 -24.81 5.20
C GLU A 121 6.62 -24.15 5.92
N LEU A 122 6.41 -22.96 6.50
CA LEU A 122 7.39 -22.24 7.33
C LEU A 122 7.17 -22.49 8.83
N ASN A 123 6.25 -23.40 9.19
CA ASN A 123 5.97 -23.74 10.58
C ASN A 123 7.26 -24.16 11.31
N GLY A 124 7.57 -23.49 12.43
CA GLY A 124 8.81 -23.66 13.19
C GLY A 124 9.91 -22.63 12.88
N PHE A 125 9.78 -21.89 11.76
CA PHE A 125 10.70 -20.83 11.33
C PHE A 125 10.04 -19.45 11.49
N VAL A 126 9.68 -19.11 12.74
CA VAL A 126 8.86 -17.93 13.09
C VAL A 126 9.44 -16.62 12.52
N HIS A 127 10.76 -16.48 12.48
CA HIS A 127 11.41 -15.28 11.94
C HIS A 127 11.23 -15.14 10.42
N GLN A 128 11.46 -16.21 9.67
CA GLN A 128 11.31 -16.26 8.22
C GLN A 128 9.85 -16.05 7.83
N GLN A 129 8.94 -16.68 8.56
CA GLN A 129 7.50 -16.49 8.38
C GLN A 129 7.10 -15.03 8.57
N ARG A 130 7.53 -14.37 9.67
CA ARG A 130 7.27 -12.94 9.87
C ARG A 130 7.86 -12.08 8.76
N MET A 131 9.05 -12.38 8.26
CA MET A 131 9.66 -11.63 7.16
C MET A 131 8.82 -11.69 5.88
N VAL A 132 8.30 -12.87 5.51
CA VAL A 132 7.43 -13.03 4.33
C VAL A 132 6.12 -12.27 4.54
N LEU A 133 5.49 -12.39 5.72
CA LEU A 133 4.25 -11.67 6.02
C LEU A 133 4.43 -10.15 5.95
N PHE A 134 5.54 -9.60 6.48
CA PHE A 134 5.82 -8.17 6.35
C PHE A 134 6.06 -7.75 4.89
N TYR A 135 6.61 -8.63 4.05
CA TYR A 135 6.68 -8.38 2.61
C TYR A 135 5.29 -8.34 1.98
N ASP A 136 4.42 -9.31 2.26
CA ASP A 136 3.07 -9.36 1.69
C ASP A 136 2.29 -8.10 2.03
N VAL A 137 2.35 -7.68 3.30
CA VAL A 137 1.70 -6.44 3.76
C VAL A 137 2.28 -5.23 3.05
N ALA A 138 3.61 -5.11 2.93
CA ALA A 138 4.23 -4.00 2.21
C ALA A 138 3.80 -3.95 0.73
N TYR A 139 3.79 -5.11 0.05
CA TYR A 139 3.33 -5.23 -1.33
C TYR A 139 1.85 -4.85 -1.49
N LEU A 140 1.00 -5.31 -0.57
CA LEU A 140 -0.43 -4.99 -0.53
C LEU A 140 -0.68 -3.49 -0.28
N MET A 141 0.17 -2.86 0.53
CA MET A 141 0.19 -1.42 0.79
C MET A 141 0.84 -0.59 -0.35
N GLY A 142 1.32 -1.23 -1.42
CA GLY A 142 1.99 -0.53 -2.53
C GLY A 142 3.32 0.11 -2.14
N LYS A 143 4.04 -0.50 -1.20
CA LYS A 143 5.35 -0.04 -0.72
C LYS A 143 6.47 -0.84 -1.38
N ASP A 144 7.60 -0.18 -1.56
CA ASP A 144 8.82 -0.77 -2.13
C ASP A 144 9.82 -1.23 -1.05
N GLU A 145 9.43 -1.15 0.23
CA GLU A 145 10.25 -1.50 1.39
C GLU A 145 9.45 -2.22 2.47
N SER A 146 10.09 -3.16 3.17
CA SER A 146 9.50 -3.89 4.29
C SER A 146 9.60 -3.09 5.58
N GLN A 147 8.53 -3.10 6.38
CA GLN A 147 8.53 -2.49 7.73
C GLN A 147 9.10 -3.44 8.79
N TYR A 148 9.52 -4.66 8.44
CA TYR A 148 10.07 -5.63 9.38
C TYR A 148 11.21 -5.10 10.28
N PRO A 149 12.26 -4.42 9.77
CA PRO A 149 13.35 -3.93 10.62
C PRO A 149 12.91 -2.78 11.53
N ARG A 150 11.79 -2.11 11.23
CA ARG A 150 11.22 -1.03 12.03
C ARG A 150 10.57 -1.55 13.32
N ASP A 151 10.10 -2.80 13.35
CA ASP A 151 9.41 -3.42 14.51
C ASP A 151 10.30 -3.52 15.77
N ARG A 152 11.62 -3.44 15.62
CA ARG A 152 12.60 -3.58 16.72
C ARG A 152 13.32 -2.29 17.10
N VAL A 153 12.97 -1.15 16.50
CA VAL A 153 13.60 0.14 16.80
C VAL A 153 12.61 1.10 17.44
N HIS A 154 13.13 2.02 18.25
CA HIS A 154 12.33 3.09 18.82
C HIS A 154 11.76 4.00 17.71
N TRP A 155 10.57 4.57 17.90
CA TRP A 155 9.84 5.31 16.87
C TRP A 155 10.65 6.49 16.28
N SER A 156 11.48 7.13 17.09
CA SER A 156 12.36 8.24 16.64
C SER A 156 13.50 7.81 15.72
N LYS A 157 13.74 6.50 15.56
CA LYS A 157 14.81 5.93 14.72
C LYS A 157 14.27 5.16 13.50
N LEU A 158 12.97 5.20 13.24
CA LEU A 158 12.34 4.41 12.16
C LEU A 158 12.89 4.75 10.77
N GLU A 159 13.35 5.99 10.58
CA GLU A 159 13.73 6.54 9.28
C GLU A 159 15.24 6.73 9.09
N VAL A 160 16.07 6.24 10.01
CA VAL A 160 17.52 6.28 9.80
C VAL A 160 17.88 5.43 8.58
N GLU A 161 18.87 5.89 7.82
CA GLU A 161 19.22 5.33 6.51
C GLU A 161 19.58 3.84 6.59
N GLU A 162 20.19 3.40 7.70
CA GLU A 162 20.50 2.00 7.94
C GLU A 162 19.23 1.12 8.00
N ILE A 163 18.16 1.61 8.62
CA ILE A 163 16.89 0.89 8.75
C ILE A 163 16.16 0.84 7.42
N LYS A 164 16.23 1.91 6.62
CA LYS A 164 15.68 1.92 5.25
C LYS A 164 16.36 0.90 4.35
N ARG A 165 17.70 0.87 4.35
CA ARG A 165 18.47 -0.13 3.58
C ARG A 165 18.14 -1.56 3.99
N GLU A 166 17.96 -1.78 5.28
CA GLU A 166 17.54 -3.07 5.78
C GLU A 166 16.09 -3.41 5.37
N GLY A 167 15.21 -2.41 5.30
CA GLY A 167 13.84 -2.56 4.81
C GLY A 167 13.79 -2.99 3.35
N LEU A 168 14.64 -2.42 2.49
CA LEU A 168 14.81 -2.83 1.09
C LEU A 168 15.33 -4.27 0.98
N PHE A 169 16.35 -4.62 1.79
CA PHE A 169 16.88 -5.98 1.86
C PHE A 169 15.79 -6.99 2.22
N TYR A 170 15.00 -6.73 3.26
CA TYR A 170 13.94 -7.63 3.69
C TYR A 170 12.76 -7.67 2.72
N PHE A 171 12.50 -6.59 1.99
CA PHE A 171 11.51 -6.61 0.92
C PHE A 171 11.91 -7.55 -0.21
N ALA A 172 13.16 -7.43 -0.70
CA ALA A 172 13.69 -8.32 -1.74
C ALA A 172 13.75 -9.79 -1.26
N LEU A 173 14.19 -10.03 -0.03
CA LEU A 173 14.24 -11.37 0.54
C LEU A 173 12.84 -11.96 0.75
N GLY A 174 11.88 -11.16 1.22
CA GLY A 174 10.49 -11.58 1.38
C GLY A 174 9.84 -11.93 0.04
N LYS A 175 10.09 -11.13 -1.00
CA LYS A 175 9.69 -11.44 -2.38
C LYS A 175 10.24 -12.78 -2.85
N PHE A 176 11.55 -12.98 -2.71
CA PHE A 176 12.21 -14.22 -3.10
C PHE A 176 11.61 -15.42 -2.37
N LEU A 177 11.39 -15.32 -1.06
CA LEU A 177 10.81 -16.37 -0.23
C LEU A 177 9.35 -16.67 -0.58
N HIS A 178 8.57 -15.64 -0.90
CA HIS A 178 7.19 -15.77 -1.36
C HIS A 178 7.12 -16.58 -2.67
N GLU A 179 8.03 -16.31 -3.60
CA GLU A 179 8.14 -17.01 -4.90
C GLU A 179 8.81 -18.39 -4.78
N ASN A 180 9.68 -18.59 -3.79
CA ASN A 180 10.51 -19.79 -3.62
C ASN A 180 10.37 -20.39 -2.22
N ARG A 181 9.14 -20.75 -1.83
CA ARG A 181 8.81 -21.27 -0.48
C ARG A 181 9.70 -22.44 -0.02
N ALA A 182 10.09 -23.33 -0.94
CA ALA A 182 10.98 -24.45 -0.64
C ALA A 182 12.43 -24.05 -0.29
N ALA A 183 12.85 -22.82 -0.62
CA ALA A 183 14.16 -22.29 -0.27
C ALA A 183 14.21 -21.74 1.17
N ALA A 184 13.05 -21.50 1.79
CA ALA A 184 12.96 -20.91 3.12
C ALA A 184 13.53 -21.82 4.23
N SER A 185 13.36 -23.14 4.09
CA SER A 185 13.95 -24.13 5.01
C SER A 185 15.48 -24.18 4.96
N LYS A 186 16.10 -23.62 3.92
CA LYS A 186 17.56 -23.52 3.75
C LYS A 186 18.13 -22.20 4.30
N LEU A 187 17.27 -21.26 4.68
CA LEU A 187 17.65 -19.96 5.24
C LEU A 187 17.70 -20.05 6.77
N SER A 188 18.57 -20.90 7.30
CA SER A 188 18.82 -21.03 8.74
C SER A 188 19.97 -20.14 9.24
N ASP A 189 20.75 -19.52 8.34
CA ASP A 189 21.86 -18.65 8.70
C ASP A 189 21.82 -17.25 8.03
N ARG A 190 22.45 -16.27 8.68
CA ARG A 190 22.54 -14.87 8.23
C ARG A 190 23.44 -14.68 7.00
N HIS A 191 24.33 -15.63 6.73
CA HIS A 191 25.30 -15.60 5.64
C HIS A 191 24.62 -15.91 4.29
N THR A 192 23.70 -16.87 4.29
CA THR A 192 22.89 -17.33 3.16
C THR A 192 21.86 -16.27 2.79
N MET A 193 21.24 -15.60 3.78
CA MET A 193 20.36 -14.45 3.54
C MET A 193 21.07 -13.30 2.80
N SER A 194 22.32 -13.02 3.15
CA SER A 194 23.13 -11.95 2.54
C SER A 194 23.55 -12.25 1.10
N ARG A 195 23.63 -13.53 0.72
CA ARG A 195 24.01 -13.97 -0.63
C ARG A 195 22.85 -13.90 -1.62
N ILE A 196 21.63 -14.18 -1.15
CA ILE A 196 20.40 -14.16 -1.96
C ILE A 196 19.98 -12.72 -2.28
N ALA A 197 20.10 -11.78 -1.35
CA ALA A 197 19.71 -10.39 -1.62
C ALA A 197 20.64 -9.64 -2.60
N LYS A 198 21.74 -10.25 -3.04
CA LYS A 198 22.67 -9.69 -4.03
C LYS A 198 22.43 -10.22 -5.45
N SER A 199 21.59 -11.23 -5.62
CA SER A 199 21.21 -11.81 -6.92
C SER A 199 19.88 -11.25 -7.39
#